data_AF-A0A564VD01-F1
#
_entry.id   AF-A0A564VD01-F1
#
_cell.length_a   1.000
_cell.length_b   1.000
_cell.length_c   1.000
_cell.angle_alpha   90.00
_cell.angle_beta   90.00
_cell.angle_gamma   90.00
#
_symmetry.space_group_name_H-M   'P 1'
#
loop_
_entity.id
_entity.type
_entity.pdbx_description
1 polymer ?
#
loop_
_entity_poly.entity_id
_entity_poly.type
_entity_poly.pdbx_seq_one_letter_code
_entity_poly.pdbx_strand_id
1 'polypeptide(L)'
;MFGACPACGAGVWGDPGQHMGICAGCGQQIGRWHVADALLERLAETEVTGTPAQPSRECAKAGIRLPASTIRGWIHKGKLQTDPNGRVSLSRLVPLLRERGERR
;
A
#
# COMPACT_ATOMS: atom_id res chain seq x y z
N MET A 1 2.75 -2.22 -14.53
CA MET A 1 1.94 -1.24 -13.79
C MET A 1 2.69 -0.85 -12.52
N PHE A 2 2.83 0.45 -12.25
CA PHE A 2 3.50 0.96 -11.05
C PHE A 2 2.54 1.15 -9.86
N GLY A 3 1.28 1.52 -10.12
CA GLY A 3 0.27 1.71 -9.08
C GLY A 3 -0.82 2.69 -9.52
N ALA A 4 -1.52 3.29 -8.57
CA ALA A 4 -2.55 4.30 -8.84
C ALA A 4 -1.95 5.72 -8.88
N CYS A 5 -2.41 6.54 -9.81
CA CYS A 5 -1.98 7.93 -9.96
C CYS A 5 -2.43 8.76 -8.75
N PRO A 6 -1.52 9.49 -8.08
CA PRO A 6 -1.89 10.33 -6.94
C PRO A 6 -2.87 11.46 -7.32
N ALA A 7 -2.76 11.98 -8.54
CA ALA A 7 -3.57 13.11 -8.99
C ALA A 7 -5.01 12.73 -9.40
N CYS A 8 -5.22 11.59 -10.06
CA CYS A 8 -6.54 11.22 -10.60
C CYS A 8 -7.01 9.79 -10.26
N GLY A 9 -6.22 9.00 -9.53
CA GLY A 9 -6.56 7.63 -9.13
C GLY A 9 -6.47 6.57 -10.23
N ALA A 10 -6.31 6.96 -11.50
CA ALA A 10 -6.17 6.01 -12.61
C ALA A 10 -4.83 5.26 -12.58
N GLY A 11 -4.74 4.11 -13.25
CA GLY A 11 -3.52 3.30 -13.26
C GLY A 11 -2.32 3.99 -13.93
N VAL A 12 -1.14 3.87 -13.31
CA VAL A 12 0.14 4.31 -13.87
C VAL A 12 0.88 3.12 -14.47
N TRP A 13 1.22 3.23 -15.75
CA TRP A 13 1.87 2.18 -16.52
C TRP A 13 3.28 2.62 -16.90
N GLY A 14 4.25 1.76 -16.64
CA GLY A 14 5.63 1.95 -17.07
C GLY A 14 6.25 0.58 -17.32
N ASP A 15 7.23 0.55 -18.21
CA ASP A 15 7.94 -0.67 -18.57
C ASP A 15 8.76 -1.21 -17.40
N PRO A 16 8.98 -2.54 -17.34
CA PRO A 16 9.92 -3.12 -16.40
C PRO A 16 11.31 -2.48 -16.55
N GLY A 17 11.86 -1.96 -15.44
CA GLY A 17 13.16 -1.29 -15.43
C GLY A 17 13.13 0.23 -15.62
N GLN A 18 12.00 0.81 -16.04
CA GLN A 18 11.84 2.26 -16.02
C GLN A 18 11.45 2.76 -14.62
N HIS A 19 11.90 3.96 -14.27
CA HIS A 19 11.52 4.64 -13.03
C HIS A 19 10.34 5.60 -13.22
N MET A 20 9.96 5.88 -14.47
CA MET A 20 8.86 6.78 -14.84
C MET A 20 7.78 6.01 -15.57
N GLY A 21 6.52 6.24 -15.22
CA GLY A 21 5.36 5.67 -15.88
C GLY A 21 4.38 6.76 -16.28
N ILE A 22 3.47 6.46 -17.18
CA ILE A 22 2.43 7.37 -17.64
C ILE A 22 1.10 6.97 -17.01
N CYS A 23 0.38 7.94 -16.46
CA CYS A 23 -0.97 7.73 -15.98
C CYS A 23 -1.94 7.54 -17.15
N ALA A 24 -2.72 6.45 -17.14
CA ALA A 24 -3.73 6.16 -18.16
C ALA A 24 -4.96 7.10 -18.12
N GLY A 25 -5.14 7.88 -17.04
CA GLY A 25 -6.26 8.82 -16.91
C GLY A 25 -5.89 10.24 -17.32
N CYS A 26 -4.87 10.82 -16.68
CA CYS A 26 -4.47 12.22 -16.91
C CYS A 26 -3.24 12.40 -17.81
N GLY A 27 -2.59 11.32 -18.26
CA GLY A 27 -1.41 11.38 -19.12
C GLY A 27 -0.12 11.87 -18.43
N GLN A 28 -0.16 12.19 -17.13
CA GLN A 28 1.02 12.66 -16.42
C GLN A 28 2.10 11.58 -16.33
N GLN A 29 3.35 12.03 -16.48
CA GLN A 29 4.52 11.20 -16.20
C GLN A 29 4.81 11.22 -14.70
N ILE A 30 4.81 10.05 -14.08
CA ILE A 30 4.89 9.89 -12.62
C ILE A 30 5.96 8.87 -12.29
N GLY A 31 6.83 9.21 -11.33
CA GLY A 31 7.84 8.30 -10.84
C GLY A 31 7.24 7.11 -10.10
N ARG A 32 7.79 5.91 -10.32
CA ARG A 32 7.49 4.67 -9.59
C ARG A 32 7.46 4.89 -8.07
N TRP A 33 8.45 5.60 -7.54
CA TRP A 33 8.59 5.86 -6.11
C TRP A 33 7.54 6.85 -5.62
N HIS A 34 7.25 7.89 -6.39
CA HIS A 34 6.21 8.86 -6.06
C HIS A 34 4.81 8.21 -5.99
N VAL A 35 4.51 7.28 -6.90
CA VAL A 35 3.28 6.46 -6.83
C VAL A 35 3.24 5.64 -5.54
N ALA A 36 4.35 5.02 -5.15
CA ALA A 36 4.42 4.20 -3.95
C ALA A 36 4.30 5.04 -2.66
N ASP A 37 4.99 6.19 -2.57
CA ASP A 37 4.94 7.08 -1.41
C ASP A 37 3.56 7.68 -1.21
N ALA A 38 2.96 8.27 -2.26
CA ALA A 38 1.62 8.84 -2.17
C ALA A 38 0.56 7.78 -1.80
N LEU A 39 0.77 6.53 -2.22
CA LEU A 39 -0.09 5.43 -1.85
C LEU A 39 0.04 5.06 -0.37
N LEU A 40 1.26 5.05 0.17
CA LEU A 40 1.52 4.83 1.59
C LEU A 40 0.99 5.97 2.46
N GLU A 41 1.10 7.21 2.02
CA GLU A 41 0.54 8.39 2.71
C GLU A 41 -0.98 8.30 2.82
N ARG A 42 -1.68 7.96 1.72
CA ARG A 42 -3.14 7.74 1.76
C ARG A 42 -3.55 6.64 2.73
N LEU A 43 -2.75 5.57 2.83
CA LEU A 43 -2.99 4.49 3.80
C LEU A 43 -2.67 4.93 5.24
N ALA A 44 -1.75 5.86 5.45
CA ALA A 44 -1.43 6.41 6.76
C ALA A 44 -2.54 7.33 7.30
N GLU A 45 -3.15 8.12 6.40
CA GLU A 45 -4.26 9.03 6.72
C GLU A 45 -5.60 8.28 6.93
N THR A 46 -5.71 7.07 6.39
CA THR A 46 -6.94 6.29 6.47
C THR A 46 -7.06 5.61 7.85
N GLU A 47 -8.00 6.08 8.67
CA GLU A 47 -8.31 5.51 10.00
C GLU A 47 -9.15 4.22 9.92
N VAL A 48 -8.67 3.21 9.19
CA VAL A 48 -9.32 1.89 9.17
C VAL A 48 -8.68 0.99 10.23
N THR A 49 -9.48 0.58 11.21
CA THR A 49 -9.11 -0.42 12.21
C THR A 49 -10.07 -1.59 12.15
N GLY A 50 -9.55 -2.82 12.07
CA GLY A 50 -10.40 -4.00 11.98
C GLY A 50 -9.64 -5.31 12.02
N THR A 51 -10.33 -6.41 11.69
CA THR A 51 -9.66 -7.71 11.55
C THR A 51 -8.64 -7.65 10.39
N PRO A 52 -7.60 -8.50 10.35
CA PRO A 52 -6.61 -8.49 9.26
C PRO A 52 -7.18 -8.49 7.83
N ALA A 53 -8.42 -8.97 7.63
CA ALA A 53 -9.12 -8.91 6.35
C ALA A 53 -9.53 -7.48 5.92
N GLN A 54 -9.86 -6.59 6.87
CA GLN A 54 -10.27 -5.22 6.59
C GLN A 54 -9.10 -4.39 6.04
N PRO A 55 -7.96 -4.25 6.74
CA PRO A 55 -6.81 -3.54 6.20
C PRO A 55 -6.28 -4.16 4.90
N SER A 56 -6.36 -5.49 4.75
CA SER A 56 -6.01 -6.18 3.49
C SER A 56 -6.87 -5.70 2.31
N ARG A 57 -8.19 -5.55 2.50
CA ARG A 57 -9.09 -5.03 1.47
C ARG A 57 -8.83 -3.56 1.15
N GLU A 58 -8.56 -2.74 2.16
CA GLU A 58 -8.22 -1.32 1.94
C GLU A 58 -6.90 -1.17 1.18
N CYS A 59 -5.87 -1.94 1.52
CA CYS A 59 -4.64 -2.02 0.72
C CYS A 59 -4.96 -2.40 -0.74
N ALA A 60 -5.84 -3.38 -0.97
CA ALA A 60 -6.21 -3.81 -2.32
C ALA A 60 -6.96 -2.73 -3.11
N LYS A 61 -7.89 -2.00 -2.47
CA LYS A 61 -8.56 -0.83 -3.09
C LYS A 61 -7.56 0.25 -3.50
N ALA A 62 -6.50 0.41 -2.71
CA ALA A 62 -5.43 1.34 -2.98
C ALA A 62 -4.43 0.79 -4.04
N GLY A 63 -4.55 -0.48 -4.46
CA GLY A 63 -3.68 -1.11 -5.44
C GLY A 63 -2.46 -1.83 -4.85
N ILE A 64 -2.37 -1.93 -3.52
CA ILE A 64 -1.37 -2.75 -2.82
C ILE A 64 -1.90 -4.17 -2.61
N ARG A 65 -1.22 -5.15 -3.18
CA ARG A 65 -1.52 -6.56 -2.92
C ARG A 65 -0.90 -7.00 -1.58
N LEU A 66 -1.65 -6.84 -0.50
CA LEU A 66 -1.29 -7.32 0.85
C LEU A 66 -2.30 -8.35 1.36
N PRO A 67 -2.01 -9.67 1.28
CA PRO A 67 -2.93 -10.71 1.78
C PRO A 67 -3.09 -10.67 3.30
N ALA A 68 -4.30 -10.94 3.81
CA ALA A 68 -4.56 -11.05 5.25
C ALA A 68 -3.68 -12.11 5.95
N SER A 69 -3.25 -13.17 5.26
CA SER A 69 -2.29 -14.15 5.78
C SER A 69 -0.92 -13.55 6.07
N THR A 70 -0.48 -12.57 5.25
CA THR A 70 0.78 -11.84 5.49
C THR A 70 0.68 -11.00 6.76
N ILE A 71 -0.45 -10.30 6.93
CA ILE A 71 -0.72 -9.49 8.14
C ILE A 71 -0.72 -10.38 9.39
N ARG A 72 -1.42 -11.53 9.36
CA ARG A 72 -1.38 -12.51 10.46
C ARG A 72 0.04 -13.02 10.73
N GLY A 73 0.82 -13.27 9.69
CA GLY A 73 2.23 -13.65 9.83
C GLY A 73 3.08 -12.58 10.50
N TRP A 74 2.82 -11.30 10.25
CA TRP A 74 3.50 -10.20 10.94
C TRP A 74 3.11 -10.10 12.42
N ILE A 75 1.84 -10.30 12.76
CA ILE A 75 1.36 -10.36 14.15
C ILE A 75 2.05 -11.52 14.88
N HIS A 76 2.04 -12.71 14.30
CA HIS A 76 2.65 -13.90 14.90
C HIS A 76 4.15 -13.75 15.13
N LYS A 77 4.84 -13.02 14.24
CA LYS A 77 6.28 -12.71 14.36
C LYS A 77 6.58 -11.51 15.26
N GLY A 78 5.57 -10.89 15.89
CA GLY A 78 5.73 -9.69 16.72
C GLY A 78 6.10 -8.42 15.95
N LYS A 79 6.02 -8.44 14.61
CA LYS A 79 6.32 -7.28 13.74
C LYS A 79 5.18 -6.28 13.66
N LEU A 80 3.97 -6.70 14.00
CA LEU A 80 2.76 -5.89 13.96
C LEU A 80 1.97 -6.06 15.26
N GLN A 81 1.73 -4.96 15.95
CA GLN A 81 0.93 -4.94 17.17
C GLN A 81 -0.56 -4.80 16.84
N THR A 82 -1.39 -5.51 17.59
CA THR A 82 -2.85 -5.36 17.56
C THR A 82 -3.34 -4.52 18.73
N ASP A 83 -4.55 -3.99 18.64
CA ASP A 83 -5.25 -3.44 19.80
C ASP A 83 -5.66 -4.57 20.79
N PRO A 84 -6.20 -4.23 21.98
CA PRO A 84 -6.66 -5.23 22.96
C PRO A 84 -7.75 -6.17 22.44
N ASN A 85 -8.45 -5.80 21.37
CA ASN A 85 -9.50 -6.60 20.72
C ASN A 85 -8.96 -7.42 19.53
N GLY A 86 -7.64 -7.47 19.33
CA GLY A 86 -7.01 -8.18 18.22
C GLY A 86 -7.18 -7.49 16.85
N ARG A 87 -7.56 -6.20 16.83
CA ARG A 87 -7.73 -5.41 15.60
C ARG A 87 -6.42 -4.75 15.19
N VAL A 88 -6.28 -4.54 13.90
CA VAL A 88 -5.12 -3.91 13.26
C VAL A 88 -5.57 -2.61 12.63
N SER A 89 -4.84 -1.53 12.93
CA SER A 89 -4.97 -0.27 12.22
C SER A 89 -4.14 -0.29 10.94
N LEU A 90 -4.70 0.26 9.86
CA LEU A 90 -4.05 0.36 8.56
C LEU A 90 -2.75 1.16 8.61
N SER A 91 -2.70 2.23 9.40
CA SER A 91 -1.50 3.07 9.58
C SER A 91 -0.32 2.29 10.16
N ARG A 92 -0.57 1.28 11.00
CA ARG A 92 0.47 0.38 11.55
C ARG A 92 1.09 -0.54 10.48
N LEU A 93 0.45 -0.72 9.32
CA LEU A 93 0.99 -1.50 8.21
C LEU A 93 1.97 -0.70 7.34
N VAL A 94 1.87 0.63 7.35
CA VAL A 94 2.64 1.51 6.45
C VAL A 94 4.15 1.32 6.58
N PRO A 95 4.75 1.26 7.78
CA PRO A 95 6.20 1.03 7.92
C PRO A 95 6.64 -0.34 7.35
N LEU A 96 5.84 -1.39 7.55
CA LEU A 96 6.13 -2.74 7.05
C LEU A 96 6.00 -2.84 5.52
N LEU A 97 5.10 -2.05 4.94
CA LEU A 97 4.94 -1.93 3.50
C LEU A 97 6.11 -1.16 2.86
N ARG A 98 6.60 -0.10 3.51
CA ARG A 98 7.79 0.64 3.09
C ARG A 98 9.02 -0.26 3.08
N GLU A 99 9.30 -0.98 4.18
CA GLU A 99 10.41 -1.95 4.28
C GLU A 99 10.31 -3.04 3.21
N ARG A 100 9.10 -3.52 2.90
CA ARG A 100 8.88 -4.52 1.85
C ARG A 100 9.12 -3.99 0.44
N GLY A 101 8.82 -2.71 0.19
CA GLY A 101 9.03 -2.05 -1.10
C GLY A 101 10.50 -1.78 -1.40
N GLU A 102 11.31 -1.51 -0.37
CA GLU A 102 12.76 -1.22 -0.48
C GLU A 102 13.60 -2.48 -0.78
N ARG A 103 13.15 -3.66 -0.35
CA ARG A 103 13.86 -4.94 -0.58
C ARG A 103 13.72 -5.48 -2.02
N ARG A 104 13.24 -4.69 -2.98
CA ARG A 104 12.75 -5.16 -4.29
C ARG A 104 13.27 -4.37 -5.48
#